data_AF-A0A1B9G2N8-F1
#
_entry.id   AF-A0A1B9G2N8-F1
#
_cell.length_a   1.000
_cell.length_b   1.000
_cell.length_c   1.000
_cell.angle_alpha   90.00
_cell.angle_beta   90.00
_cell.angle_gamma   90.00
#
_symmetry.space_group_name_H-M   'P 1'
#
loop_
_entity.id
_entity.type
_entity.pdbx_description
1 polymer ?
#
loop_
_entity_poly.entity_id
_entity_poly.type
_entity_poly.pdbx_seq_one_letter_code
_entity_poly.pdbx_strand_id
1 'polypeptide(L)'
;MPTPKIEKEPWTDDHTITLLQTTINLVLTHRPDIYATQGLQGVSDNGGNRINQKLQQMLKKFCAMYPGAEGLVEEQIKLLKESKAGGGIHGTPKKRKVKDEK
;
A
#
# COMPACT_ATOMS: atom_id res chain seq x y z
N MET A 1 12.66 -26.21 -25.62
CA MET A 1 12.65 -26.31 -24.15
C MET A 1 11.20 -26.51 -23.73
N PRO A 2 10.81 -27.69 -23.20
CA PRO A 2 9.46 -27.85 -22.66
C PRO A 2 9.30 -26.93 -21.45
N THR A 3 8.28 -26.08 -21.45
CA THR A 3 7.92 -25.22 -20.32
C THR A 3 7.53 -26.10 -19.13
N PRO A 4 8.05 -25.83 -17.92
CA PRO A 4 7.64 -26.58 -16.73
C PRO A 4 6.13 -26.47 -16.58
N LYS A 5 5.45 -27.61 -16.49
CA LYS A 5 4.03 -27.66 -16.14
C LYS A 5 3.91 -27.20 -14.70
N ILE A 6 3.44 -25.98 -14.51
CA ILE A 6 3.06 -25.48 -13.19
C ILE A 6 1.85 -26.31 -12.76
N GLU A 7 2.02 -27.13 -11.72
CA GLU A 7 0.89 -27.80 -11.09
C GLU A 7 -0.04 -26.74 -10.51
N LYS A 8 -1.31 -26.81 -10.91
CA LYS A 8 -2.31 -25.84 -10.45
C LYS A 8 -2.74 -26.25 -9.06
N GLU A 9 -2.31 -25.47 -8.06
CA GLU A 9 -2.80 -25.62 -6.70
C GLU A 9 -4.29 -25.23 -6.62
N PRO A 10 -5.07 -25.89 -5.75
CA PRO A 10 -6.44 -25.50 -5.50
C PRO A 10 -6.48 -24.13 -4.81
N TRP A 11 -7.51 -23.34 -5.14
CA TRP A 11 -7.71 -22.03 -4.51
C TRP A 11 -8.04 -22.22 -3.02
N THR A 12 -7.50 -21.33 -2.17
CA THR A 12 -7.69 -21.36 -0.71
C THR A 12 -8.04 -19.97 -0.21
N ASP A 13 -8.50 -19.90 1.04
CA ASP A 13 -8.83 -18.62 1.68
C ASP A 13 -7.59 -17.71 1.82
N ASP A 14 -6.41 -18.29 2.05
CA ASP A 14 -5.13 -17.57 2.10
C ASP A 14 -4.81 -16.86 0.77
N HIS A 15 -5.12 -17.49 -0.36
CA HIS A 15 -4.98 -16.86 -1.67
C HIS A 15 -5.90 -15.65 -1.81
N THR A 16 -7.14 -15.74 -1.31
CA THR A 16 -8.08 -14.63 -1.28
C THR A 16 -7.56 -13.49 -0.40
N ILE A 17 -7.08 -13.79 0.80
CA ILE A 17 -6.50 -12.79 1.72
C ILE A 17 -5.30 -12.10 1.09
N THR A 18 -4.39 -12.86 0.47
CA THR A 18 -3.20 -12.33 -0.21
C THR A 18 -3.58 -11.42 -1.39
N LEU A 19 -4.61 -11.81 -2.15
CA LEU A 19 -5.13 -11.00 -3.25
C LEU A 19 -5.75 -9.70 -2.74
N LEU A 20 -6.48 -9.74 -1.63
CA LEU A 20 -7.05 -8.55 -0.99
C LEU A 20 -5.95 -7.59 -0.51
N GLN A 21 -4.93 -8.10 0.19
CA GLN A 21 -3.78 -7.31 0.63
C GLN A 21 -3.08 -6.63 -0.55
N THR A 22 -2.81 -7.39 -1.62
CA THR A 22 -2.17 -6.88 -2.84
C THR A 22 -3.01 -5.78 -3.49
N THR A 23 -4.32 -5.99 -3.59
CA THR A 23 -5.27 -5.04 -4.16
C THR A 23 -5.31 -3.75 -3.35
N ILE A 24 -5.44 -3.84 -2.02
CA ILE A 24 -5.40 -2.69 -1.12
C ILE A 24 -4.10 -1.91 -1.31
N ASN A 25 -2.96 -2.61 -1.32
CA ASN A 25 -1.64 -1.98 -1.44
C ASN A 25 -1.50 -1.18 -2.75
N LEU A 26 -1.91 -1.77 -3.88
CA LEU A 26 -1.89 -1.11 -5.19
C LEU A 26 -2.76 0.15 -5.17
N VAL A 27 -3.99 0.03 -4.70
CA VAL A 27 -4.94 1.15 -4.63
C VAL A 27 -4.41 2.28 -3.74
N LEU A 28 -3.84 1.96 -2.57
CA LEU A 28 -3.32 2.96 -1.62
C LEU A 28 -2.01 3.59 -2.09
N THR A 29 -1.19 2.87 -2.85
CA THR A 29 0.07 3.38 -3.42
C THR A 29 -0.20 4.35 -4.56
N HIS A 30 -1.14 4.01 -5.45
CA HIS A 30 -1.50 4.79 -6.63
C HIS A 30 -2.64 5.79 -6.39
N ARG A 31 -2.86 6.21 -5.13
CA ARG A 31 -3.89 7.22 -4.79
C ARG A 31 -3.79 8.53 -5.58
N PRO A 32 -2.59 9.12 -5.83
CA PRO A 32 -2.51 10.34 -6.62
C PRO A 32 -3.12 10.19 -8.01
N ASP A 33 -2.94 9.03 -8.65
CA ASP A 33 -3.49 8.73 -9.98
C ASP A 33 -5.02 8.67 -9.92
N ILE A 34 -5.57 8.09 -8.85
CA ILE A 34 -7.01 8.08 -8.58
C ILE A 34 -7.53 9.51 -8.41
N TYR A 35 -6.81 10.37 -7.69
CA TYR A 35 -7.26 11.75 -7.44
C TYR A 35 -7.26 12.59 -8.73
N ALA A 36 -6.36 12.30 -9.66
CA ALA A 36 -6.27 12.94 -10.95
C ALA A 36 -7.32 12.47 -11.97
N THR A 37 -8.14 11.47 -11.63
CA THR A 37 -9.14 10.92 -12.54
C THR A 37 -10.21 11.95 -12.90
N GLN A 38 -10.57 12.00 -14.19
CA GLN A 38 -11.63 12.89 -14.67
C GLN A 38 -12.96 12.58 -13.99
N GLY A 39 -13.61 13.61 -13.45
CA GLY A 39 -14.84 13.51 -12.65
C GLY A 39 -14.61 13.61 -11.14
N LEU A 40 -13.35 13.54 -10.67
CA LEU A 40 -13.02 13.70 -9.24
C LEU A 40 -12.35 15.04 -8.91
N GLN A 41 -12.11 15.91 -9.90
CA GLN A 41 -11.38 17.17 -9.68
C GLN A 41 -12.06 18.06 -8.63
N GLY A 42 -13.39 18.17 -8.65
CA GLY A 42 -14.14 18.98 -7.68
C GLY A 42 -14.23 18.41 -6.27
N VAL A 43 -13.66 17.23 -6.01
CA VAL A 43 -13.55 16.63 -4.68
C VAL A 43 -12.11 16.28 -4.31
N SER A 44 -11.15 16.65 -5.15
CA SER A 44 -9.71 16.43 -4.95
C SER A 44 -9.05 17.54 -4.11
N ASP A 45 -9.80 18.54 -3.66
CA ASP A 45 -9.31 19.64 -2.84
C ASP A 45 -8.64 19.14 -1.54
N ASN A 46 -7.71 19.93 -1.01
CA ASN A 46 -6.93 19.60 0.19
C ASN A 46 -6.15 18.28 0.08
N GLY A 47 -5.49 18.05 -1.06
CA GLY A 47 -4.65 16.87 -1.28
C GLY A 47 -5.44 15.56 -1.34
N GLY A 48 -6.71 15.61 -1.76
CA GLY A 48 -7.55 14.44 -1.94
C GLY A 48 -8.01 13.77 -0.64
N ASN A 49 -8.04 14.48 0.50
CA ASN A 49 -8.43 13.89 1.79
C ASN A 49 -9.84 13.25 1.75
N ARG A 50 -10.82 13.91 1.12
CA ARG A 50 -12.18 13.38 0.98
C ARG A 50 -12.22 12.11 0.14
N ILE A 51 -11.46 12.08 -0.96
CA ILE A 51 -11.32 10.89 -1.81
C ILE A 51 -10.65 9.76 -1.02
N ASN A 52 -9.56 10.05 -0.29
CA ASN A 52 -8.87 9.07 0.55
C ASN A 52 -9.79 8.42 1.58
N GLN A 53 -10.60 9.23 2.28
CA GLN A 53 -11.57 8.72 3.26
C GLN A 53 -12.60 7.81 2.59
N LYS A 54 -13.13 8.22 1.43
CA LYS A 54 -14.10 7.41 0.70
C LYS A 54 -13.49 6.12 0.17
N LEU A 55 -12.27 6.17 -0.32
CA LEU A 55 -11.50 5.03 -0.80
C LEU A 55 -11.29 4.01 0.33
N GLN A 56 -10.86 4.46 1.51
CA GLN A 56 -10.72 3.59 2.68
C GLN A 56 -12.06 2.99 3.12
N GLN A 57 -13.15 3.76 3.11
CA GLN A 57 -14.49 3.23 3.40
C GLN A 57 -14.89 2.12 2.41
N MET A 58 -14.63 2.31 1.12
CA MET A 58 -14.92 1.30 0.09
C MET A 58 -14.09 0.04 0.30
N LEU A 59 -12.79 0.19 0.54
CA LEU A 59 -11.89 -0.95 0.81
C LEU A 59 -12.32 -1.73 2.05
N LYS A 60 -12.70 -1.05 3.14
CA LYS A 60 -13.18 -1.72 4.36
C LYS A 60 -14.46 -2.52 4.11
N LYS A 61 -15.41 -1.94 3.37
CA LYS A 61 -16.63 -2.67 2.96
C LYS A 61 -16.33 -3.86 2.06
N PHE A 62 -15.32 -3.71 1.19
CA PHE A 62 -14.89 -4.78 0.31
C PHE A 62 -14.28 -5.95 1.10
N CYS A 63 -13.38 -5.66 2.04
CA CYS A 63 -12.79 -6.67 2.92
C CYS A 63 -13.81 -7.32 3.86
N ALA A 64 -14.81 -6.58 4.34
CA ALA A 64 -15.86 -7.12 5.21
C ALA A 64 -16.72 -8.23 4.57
N MET A 65 -16.61 -8.44 3.26
CA MET A 65 -17.28 -9.55 2.57
C MET A 65 -16.50 -10.88 2.64
N TYR A 66 -15.26 -10.87 3.14
CA TYR A 66 -14.38 -12.03 3.17
C TYR A 66 -13.97 -12.33 4.63
N PRO A 67 -14.26 -13.53 5.16
CA PRO A 67 -13.83 -13.92 6.50
C PRO A 67 -12.31 -13.85 6.65
N GLY A 68 -11.83 -13.28 7.76
CA GLY A 68 -10.39 -13.16 8.04
C GLY A 68 -9.72 -11.95 7.36
N ALA A 69 -10.46 -11.15 6.60
CA ALA A 69 -9.96 -9.91 5.99
C ALA A 69 -10.25 -8.66 6.83
N GLU A 70 -10.81 -8.82 8.04
CA GLU A 70 -11.09 -7.71 8.94
C GLU A 70 -9.80 -7.01 9.37
N GLY A 71 -9.74 -5.69 9.18
CA GLY A 71 -8.57 -4.90 9.61
C GLY A 71 -7.40 -4.86 8.62
N LEU A 72 -7.45 -5.60 7.50
CA LEU A 72 -6.39 -5.57 6.47
C LEU A 72 -6.13 -4.15 5.93
N VAL A 73 -7.17 -3.34 5.84
CA VAL A 73 -7.06 -1.95 5.34
C VAL A 73 -6.23 -1.11 6.31
N GLU A 74 -6.51 -1.18 7.61
CA GLU A 74 -5.79 -0.47 8.66
C GLU A 74 -4.33 -0.91 8.75
N GLU A 75 -4.09 -2.21 8.68
CA GLU A 75 -2.75 -2.80 8.67
C GLU A 75 -1.94 -2.26 7.48
N GLN A 76 -2.50 -2.29 6.28
CA GLN A 76 -1.79 -1.81 5.09
C GLN A 76 -1.53 -0.30 5.12
N ILE A 77 -2.45 0.48 5.69
CA ILE A 77 -2.22 1.93 5.90
C ILE A 77 -1.06 2.16 6.87
N LYS A 78 -0.98 1.38 7.95
CA LYS A 78 0.10 1.47 8.94
C LYS A 78 1.45 1.13 8.28
N LEU A 79 1.52 0.02 7.55
CA LEU A 79 2.73 -0.40 6.84
C LEU A 79 3.22 0.65 5.82
N LEU A 80 2.29 1.28 5.08
CA LEU A 80 2.65 2.34 4.14
C LEU A 80 3.17 3.61 4.83
N LYS A 81 2.66 3.93 6.03
CA LYS A 81 3.18 5.07 6.82
C LYS A 81 4.58 4.78 7.35
N GLU A 82 4.82 3.57 7.84
CA GLU A 82 6.13 3.12 8.33
C GLU A 82 7.17 3.07 7.19
N SER A 83 6.76 2.59 6.02
CA SER A 83 7.61 2.54 4.81
C SER A 83 8.06 3.94 4.37
N LYS A 84 7.19 4.95 4.50
CA LYS A 84 7.55 6.36 4.21
C LYS A 84 8.44 6.98 5.29
N ALA A 85 8.34 6.53 6.54
CA ALA A 85 9.19 7.01 7.64
C ALA A 85 10.62 6.41 7.60
N GLY A 86 10.81 5.25 6.97
CA GLY A 86 12.12 4.59 6.79
C GLY A 86 12.92 5.00 5.55
N GLY A 87 12.44 5.95 4.76
CA GLY A 87 13.03 6.39 3.48
C GLY A 87 14.30 7.25 3.64
N GLY A 88 15.38 6.63 4.09
CA GLY A 88 16.72 7.23 4.19
C GLY A 88 17.83 6.22 3.87
N ILE A 89 17.66 5.35 2.87
CA ILE A 89 18.66 4.34 2.46
C ILE A 89 19.36 4.75 1.14
N HIS A 90 19.45 6.05 0.88
CA HIS A 90 20.38 6.60 -0.14
C HIS A 90 21.06 7.88 0.35
N GLY A 91 21.51 7.87 1.61
CA GLY A 91 22.42 8.87 2.15
C GLY A 91 23.85 8.37 2.00
N THR A 92 24.60 8.96 1.08
CA THR A 92 26.07 8.85 1.01
C THR A 92 26.69 8.90 2.42
N PRO A 93 27.68 8.04 2.75
CA PRO A 93 28.21 7.95 4.10
C PRO A 93 28.78 9.28 4.57
N LYS A 94 28.17 9.83 5.62
CA LYS A 94 28.55 11.09 6.27
C LYS A 94 29.93 10.90 6.91
N LYS A 95 30.99 11.42 6.27
CA LYS A 95 32.35 11.45 6.83
C LYS A 95 32.31 12.06 8.24
N ARG A 96 32.64 11.26 9.26
CA ARG A 96 32.87 11.74 10.62
C ARG A 96 34.11 12.63 10.61
N LYS A 97 33.99 13.87 11.11
CA LYS A 97 35.15 14.69 11.48
C LYS A 97 35.73 14.10 12.75
N VAL A 98 36.95 13.58 12.68
CA VAL A 98 37.77 13.26 13.85
C VAL A 98 38.15 14.61 14.48
N LYS A 99 37.81 14.79 15.76
CA LYS A 99 38.22 15.94 16.56
C LYS A 99 39.56 15.56 17.19
N ASP A 100 40.61 16.27 16.80
CA ASP A 100 41.93 16.26 17.46
C ASP A 100 41.73 16.75 18.90
N GLU A 101 42.11 15.94 19.89
CA GLU A 101 42.34 16.39 21.26
C GLU A 101 43.80 16.84 21.40
N LYS A 102 43.97 17.97 22.07
CA LYS A 102 45.25 18.62 22.37
C LYS A 102 45.64 18.34 23.81
#